data_AF-A0A962EJY5-F1
#
_entry.id   AF-A0A962EJY5-F1
#
_cell.length_a   1.000
_cell.length_b   1.000
_cell.length_c   1.000
_cell.angle_alpha   90.00
_cell.angle_beta   90.00
_cell.angle_gamma   90.00
#
_symmetry.space_group_name_H-M   'P 1'
#
loop_
_entity.id
_entity.type
_entity.pdbx_description
1 polymer ?
#
loop_
_entity_poly.entity_id
_entity_poly.type
_entity_poly.pdbx_seq_one_letter_code
_entity_poly.pdbx_strand_id
1 'polypeptide(L)' 'VFERCDIRDDKAIADVVRKHQPDLLIHLAAQVAVTTSVVNPREDFEINALGTFNVLEAVRLNSPQSFVINAST' A
#
# COMPACT_ATOMS: atom_id res chain seq x y z
N VAL A 1 -6.68 -11.02 12.21
CA VAL A 1 -6.22 -11.96 11.15
C VAL A 1 -4.93 -11.40 10.56
N PHE A 2 -4.01 -12.23 10.11
CA PHE A 2 -2.78 -11.79 9.44
C PHE A 2 -2.84 -12.17 7.95
N GLU A 3 -2.54 -11.21 7.07
CA GLU A 3 -2.45 -11.41 5.61
C GLU A 3 -1.01 -11.07 5.19
N ARG A 4 -0.29 -12.03 4.60
CA ARG A 4 1.06 -11.78 4.07
C ARG A 4 0.95 -11.37 2.61
N CYS A 5 1.26 -10.12 2.32
CA CYS A 5 1.23 -9.56 0.97
C CYS A 5 2.38 -8.55 0.77
N ASP A 6 2.70 -8.28 -0.49
CA ASP A 6 3.58 -7.19 -0.91
C ASP A 6 2.70 -6.08 -1.46
N ILE A 7 2.93 -4.83 -1.05
CA ILE A 7 2.14 -3.68 -1.52
C ILE A 7 2.31 -3.40 -3.01
N ARG A 8 3.35 -3.97 -3.64
CA ARG A 8 3.57 -3.92 -5.09
C ARG A 8 2.60 -4.81 -5.88
N ASP A 9 1.98 -5.80 -5.23
CA ASP A 9 0.98 -6.68 -5.84
C ASP A 9 -0.42 -6.06 -5.71
N ASP A 10 -0.86 -5.40 -6.78
CA ASP A 10 -2.14 -4.70 -6.86
C ASP A 10 -3.35 -5.63 -6.59
N LYS A 11 -3.30 -6.86 -7.11
CA LYS A 11 -4.38 -7.84 -6.95
C LYS A 11 -4.47 -8.33 -5.52
N ALA A 12 -3.33 -8.63 -4.89
CA ALA A 12 -3.31 -9.07 -3.50
C ALA A 12 -3.86 -7.99 -2.56
N ILE A 13 -3.48 -6.72 -2.76
CA ILE A 13 -3.99 -5.61 -1.96
C ILE A 13 -5.49 -5.38 -2.20
N ALA A 14 -5.94 -5.41 -3.45
CA ALA A 14 -7.36 -5.32 -3.77
C ALA A 14 -8.19 -6.44 -3.11
N ASP A 15 -7.66 -7.67 -3.09
CA ASP A 15 -8.31 -8.82 -2.46
C ASP A 15 -8.40 -8.68 -0.94
N VAL A 16 -7.34 -8.20 -0.29
CA VAL A 16 -7.33 -7.93 1.16
C VAL A 16 -8.36 -6.85 1.52
N VAL A 17 -8.36 -5.71 0.83
CA VAL A 17 -9.31 -4.62 1.10
C VAL A 17 -10.75 -5.09 0.84
N ARG A 18 -10.99 -5.81 -0.26
CA ARG A 18 -12.32 -6.35 -0.59
C ARG A 18 -12.84 -7.33 0.46
N LYS A 19 -11.96 -8.21 0.97
CA LYS A 19 -12.29 -9.23 1.97
C LYS A 19 -12.60 -8.62 3.33
N HIS A 20 -11.83 -7.64 3.77
CA HIS A 20 -11.91 -7.11 5.14
C HIS A 20 -12.78 -5.87 5.28
N GLN A 21 -13.05 -5.12 4.20
CA GLN A 21 -13.91 -3.92 4.20
C GLN A 21 -13.59 -2.97 5.39
N PRO A 22 -12.35 -2.45 5.50
CA PRO A 22 -11.94 -1.71 6.69
C PRO A 22 -12.65 -0.36 6.80
N ASP A 23 -13.07 0.04 7.99
CA ASP A 23 -13.52 1.43 8.24
C ASP A 23 -12.34 2.42 8.29
N LEU A 24 -11.15 1.94 8.69
CA LEU A 24 -9.90 2.68 8.80
C LEU A 24 -8.73 1.86 8.23
N LEU A 25 -7.97 2.45 7.31
CA LEU A 25 -6.72 1.91 6.81
C LEU A 25 -5.56 2.86 7.15
N ILE A 26 -4.56 2.34 7.85
CA ILE A 26 -3.32 3.06 8.16
C ILE A 26 -2.21 2.48 7.29
N HIS A 27 -1.75 3.26 6.31
CA HIS A 27 -0.70 2.86 5.38
C HIS A 27 0.66 3.30 5.91
N LEU A 28 1.46 2.33 6.34
CA LEU A 28 2.80 2.50 6.93
C LEU A 28 3.89 1.78 6.12
N ALA A 29 3.53 1.10 5.03
CA ALA A 29 4.48 0.31 4.26
C ALA A 29 5.29 1.23 3.34
N ALA A 30 6.61 1.27 3.56
CA ALA A 30 7.55 2.07 2.79
C ALA A 30 8.94 1.41 2.78
N GLN A 31 9.72 1.74 1.75
CA GLN A 31 11.17 1.72 1.77
C GLN A 31 11.63 2.99 2.49
N VAL A 32 12.32 2.84 3.63
CA VAL A 32 12.61 3.95 4.57
C VAL A 32 14.05 4.46 4.53
N ALA A 33 14.96 3.76 3.84
CA ALA A 33 16.37 4.08 3.79
C ALA A 33 16.72 4.93 2.57
N VAL A 34 17.10 6.18 2.81
CA VAL A 34 17.54 7.12 1.76
C VAL A 34 18.75 6.58 0.98
N THR A 35 19.67 5.90 1.65
CA THR A 35 20.83 5.30 0.97
C THR A 35 20.41 4.22 -0.01
N THR A 36 19.44 3.39 0.36
CA THR A 36 18.87 2.37 -0.52
C THR A 36 18.11 2.99 -1.68
N SER A 37 17.37 4.09 -1.47
CA SER A 37 16.62 4.74 -2.56
C SER A 37 17.54 5.31 -3.65
N VAL A 38 18.74 5.76 -3.29
CA VAL A 38 19.74 6.23 -4.26
C VAL A 38 20.37 5.07 -5.04
N VAL A 39 20.62 3.94 -4.38
CA VAL A 39 21.25 2.76 -5.00
C VAL A 39 20.26 1.93 -5.81
N ASN A 40 19.01 1.81 -5.36
CA ASN A 40 17.96 1.05 -5.99
C ASN A 40 16.65 1.87 -6.12
N PRO A 41 16.66 2.93 -6.95
CA PRO A 41 15.52 3.84 -7.07
C PRO A 41 14.27 3.20 -7.67
N ARG A 42 14.42 2.11 -8.43
CA ARG A 42 13.28 1.37 -8.98
C ARG A 42 12.47 0.72 -7.87
N GLU A 43 13.15 -0.01 -6.98
CA GLU A 43 12.48 -0.68 -5.86
C GLU A 43 11.85 0.33 -4.90
N ASP A 44 12.55 1.42 -4.61
CA ASP A 44 12.03 2.53 -3.81
C ASP A 44 10.73 3.10 -4.41
N PHE A 45 10.73 3.39 -5.70
CA PHE A 45 9.55 3.87 -6.42
C PHE A 45 8.41 2.84 -6.40
N GLU A 46 8.71 1.57 -6.64
CA GLU A 46 7.71 0.51 -6.64
C GLU A 46 7.05 0.35 -5.27
N ILE A 47 7.83 0.44 -4.20
CA ILE A 47 7.28 0.31 -2.85
C ILE A 47 6.51 1.58 -2.48
N ASN A 48 7.13 2.75 -2.62
CA ASN A 48 6.59 3.96 -2.03
C ASN A 48 5.52 4.62 -2.92
N ALA A 49 5.76 4.74 -4.22
CA ALA A 49 4.83 5.40 -5.13
C ALA A 49 3.79 4.41 -5.67
N LEU A 50 4.23 3.32 -6.30
CA LEU A 50 3.31 2.33 -6.86
C LEU A 50 2.53 1.59 -5.76
N GLY A 51 3.18 1.19 -4.67
CA GLY A 51 2.51 0.55 -3.54
C GLY A 51 1.43 1.44 -2.90
N THR A 52 1.72 2.73 -2.70
CA THR A 52 0.71 3.69 -2.22
C THR A 52 -0.45 3.83 -3.21
N PHE A 53 -0.16 3.90 -4.51
CA PHE A 53 -1.20 3.92 -5.53
C PHE A 53 -2.09 2.68 -5.48
N ASN A 54 -1.50 1.48 -5.35
CA ASN A 54 -2.24 0.23 -5.24
C ASN A 54 -3.19 0.21 -4.04
N VAL A 55 -2.74 0.68 -2.87
CA VAL A 55 -3.57 0.78 -1.66
C VAL A 55 -4.74 1.74 -1.88
N LEU A 56 -4.47 2.92 -2.44
CA LEU A 56 -5.51 3.92 -2.69
C LEU A 56 -6.54 3.43 -3.70
N GLU A 57 -6.12 2.77 -4.78
CA GLU A 57 -7.04 2.18 -5.76
C GLU A 57 -7.85 1.03 -5.18
N ALA A 58 -7.24 0.17 -4.37
CA ALA A 58 -7.93 -0.91 -3.69
C ALA A 58 -9.05 -0.37 -2.78
N VAL A 59 -8.76 0.68 -2.00
CA VAL A 59 -9.77 1.37 -1.17
C VAL A 59 -10.84 2.01 -2.05
N ARG A 60 -10.47 2.80 -3.07
CA ARG A 60 -11.42 3.48 -3.96
C ARG A 60 -12.43 2.52 -4.59
N LEU A 61 -11.95 1.34 -5.02
CA LEU A 61 -12.77 0.36 -5.74
C LEU A 61 -13.56 -0.56 -4.82
N ASN A 62 -13.00 -0.94 -3.66
CA ASN A 62 -13.57 -2.02 -2.85
C ASN A 62 -14.11 -1.54 -1.51
N SER A 63 -13.63 -0.43 -0.96
CA SER A 63 -14.10 0.10 0.33
C SER A 63 -14.04 1.64 0.35
N PRO A 64 -14.80 2.34 -0.51
CA PRO A 64 -14.65 3.77 -0.75
C PRO A 64 -14.99 4.67 0.47
N GLN A 65 -15.58 4.09 1.52
CA GLN A 65 -15.91 4.81 2.75
C GLN A 65 -14.80 4.72 3.81
N SER A 66 -13.75 3.91 3.58
CA SER A 66 -12.63 3.80 4.51
C SER A 66 -11.96 5.15 4.70
N PHE A 67 -11.66 5.51 5.94
CA PHE A 67 -10.73 6.59 6.23
C PHE A 67 -9.30 6.08 5.99
N VAL A 68 -8.50 6.80 5.22
CA VAL A 68 -7.11 6.42 4.92
C VAL A 68 -6.15 7.41 5.55
N ILE A 69 -5.25 6.91 6.39
CA ILE A 69 -4.11 7.66 6.91
C ILE A 69 -2.87 7.17 6.18
N ASN A 70 -2.29 8.03 5.34
CA ASN A 70 -1.00 7.77 4.73
C ASN A 70 0.12 8.38 5.58
N ALA A 71 1.03 7.55 6.07
CA ALA A 71 2.26 7.98 6.75
C ALA A 71 3.51 7.30 6.17
N SER A 72 3.41 6.85 4.92
CA SER A 72 4.48 6.26 4.11
C SER A 72 4.72 7.09 2.86
N THR A 73 5.98 7.34 2.52
CA THR A 73 6.45 7.88 1.23
C THR A 73 7.91 7.52 1.01
#